data_AF-A9L4L6-F1
#
_entry.id   AF-A9L4L6-F1
#
_cell.length_a   1.000
_cell.length_b   1.000
_cell.length_c   1.000
_cell.angle_alpha   90.00
_cell.angle_beta   90.00
_cell.angle_gamma   90.00
#
_symmetry.space_group_name_H-M   'P 1'
#
loop_
_entity.id
_entity.type
_entity.pdbx_description
1 polymer ?
#
loop_
_entity_poly.entity_id
_entity_poly.type
_entity_poly.pdbx_seq_one_letter_code
_entity_poly.pdbx_strand_id
1 'polypeptide(L)'
;MIAVIFEVIPTKEGKEEYLHVAAEMRQYLEGRKGLISIERFQSLTDDGKVLSLSFWEDQASITQWRNQMAHSIAEQTGIVPCLFNSYRIRVAEVVQDYSETVHIEAE
;
A
#
# COMPACT_ATOMS: atom_id res chain seq x y z
N MET A 1 -6.81 -12.15 -9.49
CA MET A 1 -6.36 -11.32 -8.36
C MET A 1 -5.10 -10.58 -8.77
N ILE A 2 -4.99 -9.29 -8.44
CA ILE A 2 -3.84 -8.45 -8.80
C ILE A 2 -3.23 -7.88 -7.51
N ALA A 3 -1.92 -8.02 -7.35
CA ALA A 3 -1.15 -7.43 -6.28
C ALA A 3 -0.58 -6.07 -6.72
N VAL A 4 -0.77 -5.05 -5.90
CA VAL A 4 -0.09 -3.76 -6.00
C VAL A 4 0.89 -3.65 -4.84
N ILE A 5 2.17 -3.53 -5.18
CA ILE A 5 3.31 -3.50 -4.27
C ILE A 5 3.90 -2.10 -4.33
N PHE A 6 3.74 -1.33 -3.27
CA PHE A 6 4.27 0.03 -3.17
C PHE A 6 5.36 0.10 -2.11
N GLU A 7 6.62 0.14 -2.55
CA GLU A 7 7.79 0.27 -1.69
C GLU A 7 8.19 1.75 -1.61
N VAL A 8 8.53 2.20 -0.41
CA VAL A 8 8.96 3.57 -0.18
C VAL A 8 10.08 3.63 0.86
N ILE A 9 10.98 4.59 0.66
CA ILE A 9 11.96 5.00 1.66
C ILE A 9 11.65 6.46 1.99
N PRO A 10 10.98 6.74 3.13
CA PRO A 10 10.70 8.10 3.56
C PRO A 10 11.97 8.81 4.04
N THR A 11 11.96 10.13 3.97
CA THR A 11 12.97 10.96 4.65
C THR A 11 12.80 10.84 6.16
N LYS A 12 13.86 11.14 6.94
CA LYS A 12 13.78 11.08 8.41
C LYS A 12 12.71 12.02 8.95
N GLU A 13 12.63 13.22 8.39
CA GLU A 13 11.64 14.23 8.78
C GLU A 13 10.24 13.91 8.24
N GLY A 14 10.14 13.19 7.12
CA GLY A 14 8.88 12.86 6.46
C GLY A 14 8.23 11.54 6.87
N LYS A 15 8.89 10.71 7.70
CA LYS A 15 8.39 9.38 8.06
C LYS A 15 7.07 9.42 8.82
N GLU A 16 6.93 10.27 9.82
CA GLU A 16 5.69 10.37 10.62
C GLU A 16 4.52 10.87 9.77
N GLU A 17 4.72 11.95 9.02
CA GLU A 17 3.73 12.51 8.10
C GLU A 17 3.32 11.48 7.05
N TYR A 18 4.28 10.76 6.48
CA TYR A 18 3.97 9.67 5.55
C TYR A 18 3.12 8.58 6.21
N LEU A 19 3.47 8.14 7.41
CA LEU A 19 2.72 7.10 8.10
C LEU A 19 1.28 7.54 8.38
N HIS A 20 1.08 8.83 8.69
CA HIS A 20 -0.22 9.46 8.86
C HIS A 20 -1.03 9.46 7.55
N VAL A 21 -0.48 10.05 6.49
CA VAL A 21 -1.12 10.08 5.16
C VAL A 21 -1.46 8.66 4.69
N ALA A 22 -0.53 7.73 4.84
CA ALA A 22 -0.77 6.35 4.44
C ALA A 22 -1.86 5.68 5.30
N ALA A 23 -2.04 6.06 6.57
CA ALA A 23 -3.12 5.54 7.42
C ALA A 23 -4.49 6.08 6.94
N GLU A 24 -4.57 7.36 6.59
CA GLU A 24 -5.78 7.93 5.96
C GLU A 24 -6.09 7.24 4.63
N MET A 25 -5.05 7.00 3.82
CA MET A 25 -5.20 6.26 2.56
C MET A 25 -5.77 4.85 2.78
N ARG A 26 -5.33 4.15 3.84
CA ARG A 26 -5.89 2.85 4.20
C ARG A 26 -7.39 2.96 4.50
N GLN A 27 -7.78 3.90 5.36
CA GLN A 27 -9.21 4.10 5.71
C GLN A 27 -10.05 4.47 4.49
N TYR A 28 -9.50 5.30 3.59
CA TYR A 28 -10.18 5.68 2.35
C TYR A 28 -10.37 4.51 1.38
N LEU A 29 -9.46 3.53 1.44
CA LEU A 29 -9.47 2.33 0.61
C LEU A 29 -10.37 1.24 1.17
N GLU A 30 -10.49 1.14 2.50
CA GLU A 30 -11.39 0.21 3.16
C GLU A 30 -12.84 0.39 2.66
N GLY A 31 -13.45 -0.71 2.19
CA GLY A 31 -14.81 -0.73 1.65
C GLY A 31 -14.96 -0.30 0.19
N ARG A 32 -13.86 0.01 -0.53
CA ARG A 32 -13.94 0.26 -1.98
C ARG A 32 -14.17 -1.03 -2.75
N LYS A 33 -14.94 -0.90 -3.82
CA LYS A 33 -15.20 -1.99 -4.75
C LYS A 33 -13.89 -2.53 -5.32
N GLY A 34 -13.72 -3.84 -5.24
CA GLY A 34 -12.58 -4.56 -5.81
C GLY A 34 -11.30 -4.52 -4.99
N LEU A 35 -11.26 -3.89 -3.82
CA LEU A 35 -10.17 -4.08 -2.86
C LEU A 35 -10.43 -5.35 -2.06
N ILE A 36 -9.50 -6.29 -2.11
CA ILE A 36 -9.55 -7.54 -1.34
C ILE A 36 -8.90 -7.31 0.04
N SER A 37 -7.69 -6.77 0.04
CA SER A 37 -6.97 -6.44 1.26
C SER A 37 -5.91 -5.37 1.02
N ILE A 38 -5.53 -4.68 2.09
CA ILE A 38 -4.39 -3.78 2.11
C ILE A 38 -3.69 -3.87 3.46
N GLU A 39 -2.37 -3.98 3.43
CA GLU A 39 -1.52 -4.12 4.60
C GLU A 39 -0.22 -3.34 4.42
N ARG A 40 0.42 -3.01 5.54
CA ARG A 40 1.68 -2.28 5.55
C ARG A 40 2.71 -3.05 6.37
N PHE A 41 3.91 -3.15 5.82
CA PHE A 41 5.02 -3.86 6.40
C PHE A 41 6.22 -2.92 6.50
N GLN A 42 6.94 -3.00 7.61
CA GLN A 42 8.28 -2.43 7.74
C GLN A 42 9.29 -3.53 7.38
N SER A 43 10.27 -3.21 6.55
CA SER A 43 11.36 -4.14 6.26
C SER A 43 12.16 -4.44 7.53
N LEU A 44 12.47 -5.72 7.75
CA LEU A 44 13.28 -6.17 8.88
C LEU A 44 14.79 -5.93 8.67
N THR A 45 15.23 -5.80 7.41
CA THR A 45 16.64 -5.56 7.04
C THR A 45 16.94 -4.08 6.80
N ASP A 46 15.91 -3.24 6.72
CA ASP A 46 15.99 -1.80 6.45
C ASP A 46 14.79 -1.12 7.14
N ASP A 47 15.04 -0.50 8.29
CA ASP A 47 14.03 0.17 9.14
C ASP A 47 13.52 1.50 8.55
N GLY A 48 14.16 1.98 7.48
CA GLY A 48 13.67 3.07 6.65
C GLY A 48 12.67 2.58 5.61
N LYS A 49 12.79 1.34 5.12
CA LYS A 49 11.98 0.86 3.99
C LYS A 49 10.60 0.33 4.39
N VAL A 50 9.56 1.02 3.94
CA VAL A 50 8.16 0.64 4.15
C VAL A 50 7.57 0.03 2.87
N LEU A 51 6.74 -1.00 3.02
CA LEU A 51 5.98 -1.62 1.95
C LEU A 51 4.49 -1.53 2.24
N SER A 52 3.72 -0.98 1.31
CA SER A 52 2.27 -1.15 1.27
C SER A 52 1.91 -2.20 0.22
N LEU A 53 1.28 -3.28 0.65
CA LEU A 53 0.83 -4.37 -0.19
C LEU A 53 -0.70 -4.36 -0.23
N SER A 54 -1.27 -4.39 -1.44
CA SER A 54 -2.72 -4.50 -1.60
C SER A 54 -3.07 -5.51 -2.67
N PHE A 55 -4.17 -6.23 -2.44
CA PHE A 55 -4.74 -7.18 -3.38
C PHE A 55 -6.06 -6.66 -3.89
N TRP A 56 -6.27 -6.80 -5.19
CA TRP A 56 -7.42 -6.30 -5.91
C TRP A 56 -8.05 -7.39 -6.77
N GLU A 57 -9.34 -7.29 -7.00
CA GLU A 57 -10.09 -8.22 -7.86
C GLU A 57 -9.61 -8.10 -9.32
N ASP A 58 -9.49 -6.88 -9.84
CA ASP A 58 -9.22 -6.59 -11.24
C ASP A 58 -8.47 -5.27 -11.49
N GLN A 59 -8.01 -5.10 -12.73
CA GLN A 59 -7.22 -3.94 -13.17
C GLN A 59 -8.05 -2.64 -13.27
N ALA A 60 -9.36 -2.74 -13.49
CA ALA A 60 -10.25 -1.59 -13.59
C ALA A 60 -10.42 -0.93 -12.21
N SER A 61 -10.55 -1.73 -11.15
CA SER A 61 -10.56 -1.31 -9.75
C SER A 61 -9.27 -0.57 -9.38
N ILE A 62 -8.11 -1.10 -9.80
CA ILE A 62 -6.81 -0.43 -9.63
C ILE A 62 -6.77 0.90 -10.39
N THR A 63 -7.30 0.94 -11.62
CA THR A 63 -7.26 2.15 -12.45
C THR A 63 -8.11 3.27 -11.85
N GLN A 64 -9.31 2.96 -11.37
CA GLN A 64 -10.14 3.92 -10.65
C GLN A 64 -9.43 4.47 -9.42
N TRP A 65 -8.80 3.60 -8.64
CA TRP A 65 -8.01 4.00 -7.49
C TRP A 65 -6.80 4.87 -7.86
N ARG A 66 -6.00 4.49 -8.86
CA ARG A 66 -4.82 5.28 -9.29
C ARG A 66 -5.20 6.69 -9.71
N ASN A 67 -6.33 6.85 -10.40
CA ASN A 67 -6.82 8.16 -10.81
C ASN A 67 -7.23 9.02 -9.60
N GLN A 68 -7.87 8.41 -8.61
CA GLN A 68 -8.27 9.09 -7.37
C GLN A 68 -7.08 9.41 -6.47
N MET A 69 -6.09 8.50 -6.37
CA MET A 69 -4.85 8.76 -5.66
C MET A 69 -4.04 9.85 -6.37
N ALA A 70 -3.92 9.82 -7.69
CA ALA A 70 -3.25 10.87 -8.44
C ALA A 70 -3.91 12.23 -8.19
N HIS A 71 -5.24 12.27 -8.04
CA HIS A 71 -5.96 13.49 -7.67
C HIS A 71 -5.68 13.93 -6.23
N SER A 72 -5.74 13.01 -5.25
CA SER A 72 -5.48 13.31 -3.84
C SER A 72 -4.01 13.71 -3.58
N ILE A 73 -3.06 13.02 -4.22
CA ILE A 73 -1.64 13.38 -4.23
C ILE A 73 -1.45 14.74 -4.91
N ALA A 74 -2.15 15.00 -6.02
CA ALA A 74 -2.10 16.29 -6.72
C ALA A 74 -2.66 17.42 -5.86
N GLU A 75 -3.73 17.21 -5.10
CA GLU A 75 -4.27 18.19 -4.15
C GLU A 75 -3.35 18.41 -2.94
N GLN A 76 -2.56 17.39 -2.56
CA GLN A 76 -1.55 17.45 -1.50
C GLN A 76 -0.12 17.80 -2.01
N THR A 77 0.03 18.25 -3.26
CA THR A 77 1.35 18.48 -3.93
C THR A 77 2.27 19.49 -3.26
N GLY A 78 1.86 20.17 -2.19
CA GLY A 78 2.78 20.90 -1.34
C GLY A 78 3.75 20.01 -0.52
N ILE A 79 3.42 18.74 -0.30
CA ILE A 79 4.07 17.90 0.72
C ILE A 79 4.85 16.71 0.09
N VAL A 80 4.34 16.13 -0.99
CA VAL A 80 4.79 14.84 -1.56
C VAL A 80 6.24 14.81 -2.09
N PRO A 81 6.81 15.87 -2.72
CA PRO A 81 8.20 15.84 -3.16
C PRO A 81 9.24 15.76 -2.01
N CYS A 82 8.83 16.08 -0.78
CA CYS A 82 9.71 16.28 0.37
C CYS A 82 9.77 15.06 1.32
N LEU A 83 8.84 14.11 1.17
CA LEU A 83 8.63 13.05 2.16
C LEU A 83 9.38 11.75 1.87
N PHE A 84 9.91 11.56 0.66
CA PHE A 84 10.52 10.29 0.23
C PHE A 84 11.87 10.47 -0.44
N ASN A 85 12.86 9.68 -0.04
CA ASN A 85 14.12 9.53 -0.75
C ASN A 85 13.92 8.75 -2.05
N SER A 86 13.04 7.74 -2.05
CA SER A 86 12.71 6.96 -3.24
C SER A 86 11.41 6.19 -3.05
N TYR A 87 10.77 5.83 -4.17
CA TYR A 87 9.62 4.95 -4.18
C TYR A 87 9.62 4.03 -5.41
N ARG A 88 8.91 2.91 -5.31
CA ARG A 88 8.73 1.94 -6.40
C ARG A 88 7.33 1.33 -6.32
N ILE A 89 6.60 1.34 -7.43
CA ILE A 89 5.29 0.68 -7.55
C ILE A 89 5.42 -0.47 -8.54
N ARG A 90 4.93 -1.66 -8.16
CA ARG A 90 4.78 -2.82 -9.03
C ARG A 90 3.33 -3.29 -9.01
N VAL A 91 2.83 -3.66 -10.18
CA VAL A 91 1.51 -4.27 -10.35
C VAL A 91 1.76 -5.65 -10.94
N ALA A 92 1.27 -6.68 -10.28
CA ALA A 92 1.51 -8.07 -10.65
C ALA A 92 0.23 -8.89 -10.56
N GLU A 93 0.02 -9.79 -11.51
CA GLU A 93 -1.05 -10.77 -11.44
C GLU A 93 -0.65 -11.92 -10.51
N VAL A 94 -1.58 -12.34 -9.66
CA VAL A 94 -1.39 -13.50 -8.80
C VAL A 94 -1.83 -14.73 -9.56
N VAL A 95 -0.85 -15.56 -9.94
CA VAL A 95 -1.08 -16.78 -10.72
C VAL A 95 -1.61 -17.91 -9.85
N GLN A 96 -1.15 -17.98 -8.60
CA GLN A 96 -1.55 -18.99 -7.61
C GLN A 96 -1.61 -18.35 -6.23
N ASP A 97 -2.63 -18.69 -5.46
CA ASP A 97 -2.84 -18.27 -4.07
C ASP A 97 -3.32 -19.48 -3.26
N TYR A 98 -2.61 -19.81 -2.18
CA TYR A 98 -2.87 -20.96 -1.31
C TYR A 98 -2.87 -20.49 0.13
N SER A 99 -3.85 -20.92 0.91
CA SER A 99 -3.91 -20.67 2.35
C SER A 99 -4.05 -21.98 3.12
N GLU A 100 -3.23 -22.13 4.16
CA GLU A 100 -3.35 -23.19 5.16
C GLU A 100 -3.51 -22.52 6.52
N THR A 101 -4.66 -22.68 7.15
CA THR A 101 -4.87 -22.25 8.53
C THR A 101 -4.42 -23.38 9.45
N VAL A 102 -3.24 -23.25 10.05
CA VAL A 102 -2.80 -24.19 11.09
C VAL A 102 -3.60 -23.90 12.35
N HIS A 103 -4.66 -24.67 12.59
CA HIS A 103 -5.33 -24.67 13.88
C HIS A 103 -4.44 -25.38 14.90
N ILE A 104 -3.87 -24.61 15.82
CA ILE A 104 -3.26 -25.18 17.02
C ILE A 104 -4.41 -25.35 18.01
N GLU A 105 -4.93 -26.58 18.13
CA GLU A 105 -5.80 -26.93 19.26
C GLU A 105 -4.99 -26.75 20.54
N ALA A 106 -5.40 -25.81 21.39
CA ALA A 106 -4.84 -25.66 22.72
C ALA A 106 -5.45 -26.76 23.61
N GLU A 107 -4.61 -27.68 24.10
CA GLU A 107 -4.93 -28.59 25.21
C GLU A 107 -5.09 -27.85 26.55
#